data_AF-A0A2V4D2J5-F1
#
_entry.id   AF-A0A2V4D2J5-F1
#
_cell.length_a   1.000
_cell.length_b   1.000
_cell.length_c   1.000
_cell.angle_alpha   90.00
_cell.angle_beta   90.00
_cell.angle_gamma   90.00
#
_symmetry.space_group_name_H-M   'P 1'
#
loop_
_entity.id
_entity.type
_entity.pdbx_description
1 polymer ?
#
loop_
_entity_poly.entity_id
_entity_poly.type
_entity_poly.pdbx_seq_one_letter_code
_entity_poly.pdbx_strand_id
1 'polypeptide(L)'
;MSNPPPRRIAEKLGAQSTPVTESGVVISGSSGKGPSYGLQRLGQLWLWGIALLAIWGGLFTIAFAQGDSNNRFALLGIGGMISALIFFAVVDLQRRRHGVITDLHDYMLAMSFFFASIGLFWGIRYAVALSASADISYFVSPDRPFTGMESTGWYPNANTIYAQAAAAALLAAMQWLYLKPMEADSRNMNTVSWFVACVTPFALLLVGLGPWVNWSEGYVSYEIGIAMVSLSAISMLLAVESNNGLVFAITANIASFLTLIYEIVHDAPSGAAAGGALSLMVFIVIVQGLLAASPRLD
;
A
#
# COMPACT_ATOMS: atom_id res chain seq x y z
N MET A 1 1.78 5.41 83.88
CA MET A 1 2.00 5.98 82.54
C MET A 1 0.71 5.80 81.77
N SER A 2 0.14 6.92 81.33
CA SER A 2 -1.26 7.10 80.91
C SER A 2 -1.60 6.49 79.55
N ASN A 3 -2.84 6.00 79.44
CA ASN A 3 -3.46 5.48 78.22
C ASN A 3 -3.33 6.44 77.02
N PRO A 4 -3.22 5.92 75.79
CA PRO A 4 -3.10 6.73 74.58
C PRO A 4 -4.43 7.42 74.20
N PRO A 5 -4.38 8.65 73.64
CA PRO A 5 -5.57 9.34 73.13
C PRO A 5 -6.05 8.78 71.77
N PRO A 6 -7.31 9.07 71.37
CA PRO A 6 -8.10 8.22 70.48
C PRO A 6 -7.87 8.42 68.96
N ARG A 7 -8.14 7.34 68.20
CA ARG A 7 -8.24 7.29 66.73
C ARG A 7 -9.18 8.37 66.17
N ARG A 8 -8.69 9.20 65.24
CA ARG A 8 -9.54 9.96 64.30
C ARG A 8 -9.62 9.22 62.96
N ILE A 9 -10.83 8.85 62.59
CA ILE A 9 -11.18 8.37 61.24
C ILE A 9 -11.61 9.58 60.41
N ALA A 10 -11.19 9.55 59.13
CA ALA A 10 -11.62 10.34 57.98
C ALA A 10 -11.02 11.75 57.79
N GLU A 11 -10.09 11.85 56.84
CA GLU A 11 -10.38 12.59 55.61
C GLU A 11 -9.55 12.03 54.44
N LYS A 12 -10.24 11.39 53.48
CA LYS A 12 -9.71 11.12 52.15
C LYS A 12 -9.69 12.45 51.39
N LEU A 13 -8.53 13.06 51.22
CA LEU A 13 -8.31 14.07 50.20
C LEU A 13 -7.04 13.69 49.44
N GLY A 14 -7.22 13.51 48.12
CA GLY A 14 -6.23 12.91 47.24
C GLY A 14 -4.90 13.64 47.26
N ALA A 15 -3.82 12.87 47.22
CA ALA A 15 -2.51 13.38 46.84
C ALA A 15 -2.61 13.88 45.39
N GLN A 16 -2.88 15.16 45.24
CA GLN A 16 -2.85 15.91 44.00
C GLN A 16 -1.39 15.92 43.55
N SER A 17 -1.05 15.16 42.51
CA SER A 17 0.24 15.23 41.85
C SER A 17 0.45 16.67 41.36
N THR A 18 1.47 17.35 41.87
CA THR A 18 1.87 18.66 41.37
C THR A 18 2.24 18.52 39.88
N PRO A 19 1.57 19.26 38.97
CA PRO A 19 1.87 19.16 37.55
C PRO A 19 3.26 19.75 37.28
N VAL A 20 4.12 18.96 36.66
CA VAL A 20 5.36 19.45 36.04
C VAL A 20 4.95 20.14 34.74
N THR A 21 5.07 21.45 34.71
CA THR A 21 4.81 22.29 33.54
C THR A 21 6.03 22.27 32.62
N GLU A 22 5.99 21.45 31.57
CA GLU A 22 6.74 21.69 30.33
C GLU A 22 5.73 22.05 29.23
N SER A 23 5.86 23.27 28.72
CA SER A 23 5.23 23.85 27.52
C SER A 23 4.01 23.12 26.92
N GLY A 24 2.82 23.52 27.38
CA GLY A 24 1.76 23.97 26.49
C GLY A 24 0.90 22.92 25.77
N VAL A 25 0.28 21.98 26.49
CA VAL A 25 -1.16 21.65 26.43
C VAL A 25 -1.50 20.93 27.73
N VAL A 26 -2.30 21.55 28.59
CA VAL A 26 -2.93 20.84 29.71
C VAL A 26 -4.12 20.09 29.11
N ILE A 27 -3.97 18.79 28.87
CA ILE A 27 -5.14 17.93 28.64
C ILE A 27 -5.82 17.81 30.00
N SER A 28 -6.81 18.67 30.23
CA SER A 28 -7.78 18.48 31.29
C SER A 28 -8.34 17.07 31.13
N GLY A 29 -8.14 16.22 32.14
CA GLY A 29 -8.61 14.85 32.14
C GLY A 29 -10.13 14.85 31.96
N SER A 30 -10.60 14.60 30.74
CA SER A 30 -12.01 14.33 30.52
C SER A 30 -12.31 12.98 31.16
N SER A 31 -13.01 13.01 32.29
CA SER A 31 -13.86 11.90 32.72
C SER A 31 -14.93 11.68 31.66
N GLY A 32 -14.59 10.95 30.61
CA GLY A 32 -15.46 10.61 29.48
C GLY A 32 -14.74 9.56 28.67
N LYS A 33 -15.39 8.44 28.37
CA LYS A 33 -14.84 7.33 27.58
C LYS A 33 -14.42 7.87 26.20
N GLY A 34 -13.17 8.30 26.07
CA GLY A 34 -12.56 8.54 24.77
C GLY A 34 -12.60 7.24 23.95
N PRO A 35 -12.62 7.33 22.60
CA PRO A 35 -12.52 6.14 21.77
C PRO A 35 -11.32 5.31 22.21
N SER A 36 -11.50 3.99 22.31
CA SER A 36 -10.43 3.09 22.74
C SER A 36 -9.20 3.31 21.88
N TYR A 37 -8.00 3.12 22.45
CA TYR A 37 -6.74 3.31 21.74
C TYR A 37 -6.69 2.57 20.39
N GLY A 38 -7.26 1.36 20.34
CA GLY A 38 -7.42 0.59 19.10
C GLY A 38 -8.38 1.23 18.09
N LEU A 39 -9.48 1.85 18.54
CA LEU A 39 -10.42 2.54 17.66
C LEU A 39 -9.83 3.82 17.06
N GLN A 40 -8.98 4.53 17.82
CA GLN A 40 -8.24 5.69 17.30
C GLN A 40 -7.25 5.29 16.20
N ARG A 41 -6.46 4.23 16.43
CA ARG A 41 -5.52 3.70 15.43
C ARG A 41 -6.24 3.17 14.18
N LEU A 42 -7.36 2.48 14.36
CA LEU A 42 -8.21 2.03 13.26
C LEU A 42 -8.72 3.22 12.43
N GLY A 43 -9.27 4.24 13.09
CA GLY A 43 -9.75 5.46 12.43
C GLY A 43 -8.65 6.18 11.67
N GLN A 44 -7.44 6.28 12.25
CA GLN A 44 -6.27 6.85 11.60
C GLN A 44 -5.89 6.07 10.34
N LEU A 45 -5.84 4.74 10.41
CA LEU A 45 -5.50 3.91 9.25
C LEU A 45 -6.56 3.98 8.13
N TRP A 46 -7.84 4.06 8.48
CA TRP A 46 -8.89 4.30 7.48
C TRP A 46 -8.78 5.68 6.83
N LEU A 47 -8.48 6.72 7.61
CA LEU A 47 -8.26 8.06 7.08
C LEU A 47 -7.10 8.08 6.08
N TRP A 48 -6.00 7.37 6.41
CA TRP A 48 -4.89 7.16 5.47
C TRP A 48 -5.29 6.34 4.25
N GLY A 49 -6.06 5.26 4.43
CA GLY A 49 -6.57 4.45 3.32
C GLY A 49 -7.39 5.30 2.34
N ILE A 50 -8.30 6.12 2.84
CA ILE A 50 -9.13 7.01 2.01
C ILE A 50 -8.27 8.09 1.33
N ALA A 51 -7.33 8.70 2.06
CA ALA A 51 -6.41 9.68 1.48
C ALA A 51 -5.58 9.07 0.34
N LEU A 52 -5.05 7.86 0.54
CA LEU A 52 -4.31 7.12 -0.49
C LEU A 52 -5.19 6.82 -1.70
N LEU A 53 -6.44 6.38 -1.50
CA LEU A 53 -7.39 6.15 -2.58
C LEU A 53 -7.69 7.45 -3.34
N ALA A 54 -7.83 8.59 -2.66
CA ALA A 54 -8.04 9.88 -3.31
C ALA A 54 -6.83 10.31 -4.16
N ILE A 55 -5.61 10.14 -3.64
CA ILE A 55 -4.39 10.44 -4.40
C ILE A 55 -4.26 9.49 -5.60
N TRP A 56 -4.49 8.19 -5.42
CA TRP A 56 -4.53 7.23 -6.53
C TRP A 56 -5.57 7.64 -7.57
N GLY A 57 -6.80 7.99 -7.16
CA GLY A 57 -7.85 8.49 -8.04
C GLY A 57 -7.40 9.71 -8.85
N GLY A 58 -6.74 10.68 -8.21
CA GLY A 58 -6.15 11.84 -8.90
C GLY A 58 -5.02 11.46 -9.87
N LEU A 59 -4.23 10.44 -9.57
CA LEU A 59 -3.18 9.96 -10.48
C LEU A 59 -3.77 9.25 -11.70
N PHE A 60 -4.85 8.48 -11.53
CA PHE A 60 -5.57 7.86 -12.64
C PHE A 60 -6.11 8.90 -13.63
N THR A 61 -6.66 10.01 -13.14
CA THR A 61 -7.17 11.07 -14.03
C THR A 61 -6.05 11.71 -14.84
N ILE A 62 -4.86 11.90 -14.26
CA ILE A 62 -3.68 12.42 -14.97
C ILE A 62 -3.15 11.40 -15.99
N ALA A 63 -2.99 10.16 -15.56
CA ALA A 63 -2.40 9.07 -16.36
C ALA A 63 -3.24 8.70 -17.59
N PHE A 64 -4.57 8.83 -17.51
CA PHE A 64 -5.49 8.40 -18.56
C PHE A 64 -6.37 9.53 -19.12
N ALA A 65 -6.07 10.80 -18.80
CA ALA A 65 -6.79 11.92 -19.40
C ALA A 65 -6.64 11.91 -20.93
N GLN A 66 -7.78 12.03 -21.62
CA GLN A 66 -7.92 11.89 -23.07
C GLN A 66 -6.95 12.77 -23.87
N GLY A 67 -6.37 12.20 -24.93
CA GLY A 67 -5.62 12.93 -25.95
C GLY A 67 -4.13 13.14 -25.71
N ASP A 68 -3.49 12.39 -24.79
CA ASP A 68 -2.08 12.64 -24.46
C ASP A 68 -1.15 11.42 -24.58
N SER A 69 0.12 11.71 -24.85
CA SER A 69 1.14 10.77 -25.34
C SER A 69 1.90 10.03 -24.24
N ASN A 70 2.77 9.11 -24.64
CA ASN A 70 3.57 8.28 -23.73
C ASN A 70 4.48 9.11 -22.79
N ASN A 71 4.68 10.40 -23.07
CA ASN A 71 5.46 11.34 -22.26
C ASN A 71 4.90 11.54 -20.85
N ARG A 72 3.58 11.40 -20.64
CA ARG A 72 2.99 11.43 -19.28
C ARG A 72 3.47 10.26 -18.42
N PHE A 73 3.69 9.10 -19.02
CA PHE A 73 4.25 7.95 -18.28
C PHE A 73 5.69 8.23 -17.86
N ALA A 74 6.45 8.96 -18.67
CA ALA A 74 7.78 9.46 -18.29
C ALA A 74 7.68 10.43 -17.11
N LEU A 75 6.76 11.40 -17.18
CA LEU A 75 6.57 12.40 -16.13
C LEU A 75 6.22 11.74 -14.79
N LEU A 76 5.27 10.80 -14.79
CA LEU A 76 4.87 10.05 -13.60
C LEU A 76 5.99 9.11 -13.13
N GLY A 77 6.66 8.43 -14.05
CA GLY A 77 7.76 7.52 -13.77
C GLY A 77 8.96 8.23 -13.13
N ILE A 78 9.52 9.21 -13.82
CA ILE A 78 10.69 9.96 -13.35
C ILE A 78 10.34 10.81 -12.13
N GLY A 79 9.20 11.52 -12.16
CA GLY A 79 8.74 12.35 -11.05
C GLY A 79 8.48 11.54 -9.78
N GLY A 80 7.88 10.36 -9.92
CA GLY A 80 7.70 9.40 -8.83
C GLY A 80 9.03 8.93 -8.25
N MET A 81 9.98 8.51 -9.10
CA MET A 81 11.29 8.03 -8.64
C MET A 81 12.11 9.13 -7.93
N ILE A 82 12.15 10.35 -8.48
CA ILE A 82 12.85 11.48 -7.85
C ILE A 82 12.23 11.80 -6.50
N SER A 83 10.90 11.87 -6.43
CA SER A 83 10.18 12.15 -5.17
C SER A 83 10.46 11.07 -4.13
N ALA A 84 10.42 9.80 -4.54
CA ALA A 84 10.74 8.67 -3.68
C ALA A 84 12.14 8.77 -3.07
N LEU A 85 13.14 9.10 -3.90
CA LEU A 85 14.53 9.25 -3.47
C LEU A 85 14.72 10.40 -2.49
N ILE A 86 14.05 11.53 -2.70
CA ILE A 86 14.13 12.69 -1.79
C ILE A 86 13.59 12.31 -0.40
N PHE A 87 12.39 11.74 -0.33
CA PHE A 87 11.81 11.32 0.95
C PHE A 87 12.66 10.23 1.63
N PHE A 88 13.13 9.25 0.86
CA PHE A 88 13.98 8.19 1.36
C PHE A 88 15.28 8.74 1.95
N ALA A 89 15.96 9.65 1.23
CA ALA A 89 17.22 10.23 1.66
C ALA A 89 17.10 11.00 2.98
N VAL A 90 15.99 11.73 3.18
CA VAL A 90 15.74 12.43 4.44
C VAL A 90 15.56 11.45 5.60
N VAL A 91 14.75 10.40 5.42
CA VAL A 91 14.52 9.38 6.45
C VAL A 91 15.80 8.60 6.76
N ASP A 92 16.54 8.17 5.74
CA ASP A 92 17.77 7.39 5.92
C ASP A 92 18.86 8.22 6.61
N LEU A 93 19.00 9.51 6.25
CA LEU A 93 19.90 10.42 6.94
C LEU A 93 19.53 10.59 8.42
N GLN A 94 18.25 10.77 8.71
CA GLN A 94 17.78 10.88 10.10
C GLN A 94 18.04 9.59 10.88
N ARG A 95 17.71 8.44 10.29
CA ARG A 95 17.91 7.12 10.89
C ARG A 95 19.39 6.89 11.22
N ARG A 96 20.30 7.23 10.30
CA ARG A 96 21.75 7.11 10.53
C ARG A 96 22.26 8.02 11.65
N ARG A 97 21.66 9.20 11.83
CA ARG A 97 22.07 10.18 12.86
C ARG A 97 21.50 9.87 14.25
N HIS A 98 20.24 9.47 14.32
CA HIS A 98 19.51 9.35 15.60
C HIS A 98 19.19 7.91 15.99
N GLY A 99 19.38 6.94 15.10
CA GLY A 99 19.17 5.51 15.35
C GLY A 99 17.70 5.08 15.45
N VAL A 100 16.75 6.03 15.48
CA VAL A 100 15.30 5.78 15.63
C VAL A 100 14.49 6.56 14.60
N ILE A 101 13.35 5.99 14.20
CA ILE A 101 12.36 6.62 13.31
C ILE A 101 11.16 7.09 14.14
N THR A 102 10.89 8.40 14.08
CA THR A 102 9.70 9.01 14.70
C THR A 102 8.49 8.92 13.79
N ASP A 103 7.29 9.21 14.30
CA ASP A 103 6.04 9.22 13.51
C ASP A 103 6.17 10.01 12.20
N LEU A 104 6.75 11.22 12.26
CA LEU A 104 6.95 12.05 11.06
C LEU A 104 7.80 11.33 10.01
N HIS A 105 8.86 10.65 10.44
CA HIS A 105 9.76 9.94 9.52
C HIS A 105 9.15 8.63 9.00
N ASP A 106 8.27 7.98 9.77
CA ASP A 106 7.43 6.86 9.28
C ASP A 106 6.53 7.35 8.13
N TYR A 107 5.86 8.50 8.29
CA TYR A 107 5.06 9.08 7.22
C TYR A 107 5.88 9.42 5.98
N MET A 108 7.05 10.03 6.16
CA MET A 108 7.93 10.34 5.04
C MET A 108 8.41 9.08 4.32
N LEU A 109 8.70 8.01 5.05
CA LEU A 109 9.10 6.73 4.48
C LEU A 109 7.94 6.08 3.73
N ALA A 110 6.74 6.11 4.29
CA ALA A 110 5.51 5.66 3.62
C ALA A 110 5.29 6.44 2.31
N MET A 111 5.47 7.76 2.31
CA MET A 111 5.40 8.58 1.09
C MET A 111 6.48 8.20 0.08
N SER A 112 7.69 7.88 0.53
CA SER A 112 8.75 7.38 -0.36
C SER A 112 8.32 6.10 -1.08
N PHE A 113 7.77 5.12 -0.36
CA PHE A 113 7.28 3.87 -0.93
C PHE A 113 6.11 4.07 -1.90
N PHE A 114 5.20 4.97 -1.55
CA PHE A 114 4.11 5.37 -2.44
C PHE A 114 4.63 5.95 -3.75
N PHE A 115 5.54 6.93 -3.70
CA PHE A 115 6.12 7.52 -4.90
C PHE A 115 7.01 6.56 -5.68
N ALA A 116 7.69 5.63 -5.02
CA ALA A 116 8.45 4.57 -5.69
C ALA A 116 7.52 3.66 -6.51
N SER A 117 6.33 3.37 -5.98
CA SER A 117 5.31 2.58 -6.68
C SER A 117 4.80 3.30 -7.93
N ILE A 118 4.51 4.60 -7.83
CA ILE A 118 4.15 5.44 -8.98
C ILE A 118 5.28 5.42 -10.01
N GLY A 119 6.49 5.71 -9.55
CA GLY A 119 7.67 5.78 -10.40
C GLY A 119 7.89 4.48 -11.17
N LEU A 120 7.70 3.35 -10.50
CA LEU A 120 7.89 2.04 -11.10
C LEU A 120 6.78 1.67 -12.08
N PHE A 121 5.51 1.81 -11.72
CA PHE A 121 4.40 1.29 -12.55
C PHE A 121 4.26 2.06 -13.86
N TRP A 122 4.33 3.38 -13.80
CA TRP A 122 4.32 4.22 -15.00
C TRP A 122 5.68 4.23 -15.69
N GLY A 123 6.79 4.12 -14.94
CA GLY A 123 8.13 3.99 -15.50
C GLY A 123 8.30 2.75 -16.36
N ILE A 124 7.77 1.59 -15.94
CA ILE A 124 7.78 0.37 -16.76
C ILE A 124 6.95 0.55 -18.02
N ARG A 125 5.77 1.19 -17.93
CA ARG A 125 4.95 1.46 -19.11
C ARG A 125 5.69 2.36 -20.11
N TYR A 126 6.39 3.38 -19.62
CA TYR A 126 7.26 4.22 -20.43
C TYR A 126 8.44 3.44 -21.03
N ALA A 127 9.07 2.56 -20.25
CA ALA A 127 10.16 1.70 -20.72
C ALA A 127 9.70 0.74 -21.84
N VAL A 128 8.47 0.22 -21.76
CA VAL A 128 7.87 -0.57 -22.85
C VAL A 128 7.73 0.29 -24.11
N ALA A 129 7.21 1.52 -24.00
CA ALA A 129 7.13 2.44 -25.14
C ALA A 129 8.51 2.76 -25.74
N LEU A 130 9.51 3.00 -24.89
CA LEU A 130 10.89 3.20 -25.34
C LEU A 130 11.45 1.96 -26.05
N SER A 131 11.22 0.76 -25.51
CA SER A 131 11.67 -0.48 -26.13
C SER A 131 11.04 -0.67 -27.52
N ALA A 132 9.75 -0.39 -27.65
CA ALA A 132 9.03 -0.46 -28.91
C ALA A 132 9.53 0.59 -29.91
N SER A 133 9.89 1.79 -29.46
CA SER A 133 10.52 2.83 -30.30
C SER A 133 11.92 2.45 -30.81
N ALA A 134 12.57 1.49 -30.16
CA ALA A 134 13.85 0.91 -30.56
C ALA A 134 13.67 -0.43 -31.32
N ASP A 135 12.51 -0.64 -31.93
CA ASP A 135 12.13 -1.83 -32.69
C ASP A 135 12.09 -3.15 -31.88
N ILE A 136 11.99 -3.06 -30.54
CA ILE A 136 11.81 -4.21 -29.65
C ILE A 136 10.31 -4.35 -29.31
N SER A 137 9.57 -5.14 -30.09
CA SER A 137 8.12 -5.33 -29.96
C SER A 137 7.69 -6.42 -28.95
N TYR A 138 8.63 -7.01 -28.20
CA TYR A 138 8.39 -8.14 -27.30
C TYR A 138 7.31 -7.90 -26.22
N PHE A 139 7.10 -6.64 -25.83
CA PHE A 139 6.21 -6.21 -24.75
C PHE A 139 4.88 -5.59 -25.24
N VAL A 140 4.74 -5.40 -26.54
CA VAL A 140 3.58 -4.74 -27.16
C VAL A 140 2.68 -5.77 -27.81
N SER A 141 1.36 -5.54 -27.78
CA SER A 141 0.43 -6.42 -28.48
C SER A 141 0.57 -6.29 -30.01
N PRO A 142 0.61 -7.40 -30.77
CA PRO A 142 0.51 -7.37 -32.22
C PRO A 142 -0.81 -6.78 -32.72
N ASP A 143 -1.90 -6.96 -31.96
CA ASP A 143 -3.26 -6.59 -32.38
C ASP A 143 -3.53 -5.08 -32.31
N ARG A 144 -2.77 -4.36 -31.48
CA ARG A 144 -2.70 -2.89 -31.46
C ARG A 144 -1.26 -2.43 -31.37
N PRO A 145 -0.58 -2.32 -32.51
CA PRO A 145 0.85 -2.03 -32.55
C PRO A 145 1.15 -0.62 -32.08
N PHE A 146 2.31 -0.47 -31.46
CA PHE A 146 2.90 0.83 -31.16
C PHE A 146 3.38 1.46 -32.47
N THR A 147 2.97 2.70 -32.74
CA THR A 147 3.30 3.41 -34.00
C THR A 147 4.23 4.61 -33.80
N GLY A 148 4.57 4.94 -32.56
CA GLY A 148 5.47 6.05 -32.22
C GLY A 148 5.21 6.61 -30.82
N MET A 149 6.07 7.51 -30.36
CA MET A 149 5.98 8.04 -28.99
C MET A 149 4.73 8.89 -28.73
N GLU A 150 4.20 9.49 -29.79
CA GLU A 150 2.93 10.22 -29.78
C GLU A 150 1.70 9.32 -30.00
N SER A 151 1.91 8.01 -30.20
CA SER A 151 0.80 7.07 -30.42
C SER A 151 -0.04 6.90 -29.16
N THR A 152 -1.36 6.87 -29.36
CA THR A 152 -2.35 6.64 -28.32
C THR A 152 -3.09 5.33 -28.60
N GLY A 153 -3.61 4.69 -27.55
CA GLY A 153 -4.48 3.52 -27.69
C GLY A 153 -3.80 2.17 -27.95
N TRP A 154 -2.47 2.12 -28.00
CA TRP A 154 -1.72 0.85 -27.91
C TRP A 154 -1.84 0.28 -26.49
N TYR A 155 -1.82 -1.05 -26.38
CA TYR A 155 -1.82 -1.72 -25.09
C TYR A 155 -0.69 -2.74 -24.98
N PRO A 156 -0.13 -2.89 -23.76
CA PRO A 156 0.90 -3.89 -23.49
C PRO A 156 0.36 -5.32 -23.62
N ASN A 157 1.23 -6.29 -23.90
CA ASN A 157 0.87 -7.72 -23.97
C ASN A 157 1.11 -8.47 -22.65
N ALA A 158 0.87 -9.80 -22.66
CA ALA A 158 1.16 -10.73 -21.56
C ALA A 158 2.55 -10.54 -20.90
N ASN A 159 3.60 -10.38 -21.72
CA ASN A 159 4.97 -10.25 -21.21
C ASN A 159 5.13 -8.99 -20.34
N THR A 160 4.41 -7.93 -20.67
CA THR A 160 4.40 -6.72 -19.84
C THR A 160 3.67 -6.92 -18.53
N ILE A 161 2.55 -7.68 -18.52
CA ILE A 161 1.85 -8.02 -17.26
C ILE A 161 2.81 -8.74 -16.32
N TYR A 162 3.54 -9.75 -16.83
CA TYR A 162 4.54 -10.47 -16.06
C TYR A 162 5.70 -9.57 -15.61
N ALA A 163 6.22 -8.70 -16.49
CA ALA A 163 7.29 -7.77 -16.14
C ALA A 163 6.86 -6.78 -15.05
N GLN A 164 5.64 -6.23 -15.14
CA GLN A 164 5.07 -5.33 -14.14
C GLN A 164 4.86 -6.05 -12.80
N ALA A 165 4.28 -7.26 -12.82
CA ALA A 165 4.06 -8.05 -11.62
C ALA A 165 5.39 -8.43 -10.93
N ALA A 166 6.39 -8.86 -11.70
CA ALA A 166 7.72 -9.16 -11.18
C ALA A 166 8.40 -7.91 -10.58
N ALA A 167 8.26 -6.76 -11.22
CA ALA A 167 8.80 -5.51 -10.70
C ALA A 167 8.09 -5.04 -9.42
N ALA A 168 6.77 -5.18 -9.33
CA ALA A 168 6.03 -4.89 -8.10
C ALA A 168 6.43 -5.83 -6.96
N ALA A 169 6.63 -7.13 -7.26
CA ALA A 169 7.16 -8.09 -6.29
C ALA A 169 8.58 -7.72 -5.84
N LEU A 170 9.44 -7.26 -6.76
CA LEU A 170 10.79 -6.79 -6.45
C LEU A 170 10.75 -5.54 -5.56
N LEU A 171 9.88 -4.58 -5.86
CA LEU A 171 9.71 -3.37 -5.05
C LEU A 171 9.20 -3.71 -3.64
N ALA A 172 8.22 -4.61 -3.55
CA ALA A 172 7.72 -5.14 -2.28
C ALA A 172 8.85 -5.81 -1.47
N ALA A 173 9.70 -6.61 -2.12
CA ALA A 173 10.87 -7.21 -1.49
C ALA A 173 11.89 -6.16 -1.01
N MET A 174 12.14 -5.10 -1.80
CA MET A 174 13.03 -4.00 -1.40
C MET A 174 12.48 -3.24 -0.18
N GLN A 175 11.17 -2.96 -0.16
CA GLN A 175 10.50 -2.32 0.98
C GLN A 175 10.61 -3.20 2.23
N TRP A 176 10.36 -4.51 2.09
CA TRP A 176 10.53 -5.47 3.17
C TRP A 176 11.96 -5.49 3.71
N LEU A 177 12.97 -5.60 2.83
CA LEU A 177 14.38 -5.61 3.23
C LEU A 177 14.78 -4.34 4.00
N TYR A 178 14.18 -3.20 3.65
CA TYR A 178 14.45 -1.94 4.36
C TYR A 178 13.75 -1.87 5.72
N LEU A 179 12.51 -2.33 5.81
CA LEU A 179 11.70 -2.27 7.03
C LEU A 179 12.05 -3.36 8.04
N LYS A 180 12.42 -4.57 7.59
CA LYS A 180 12.62 -5.74 8.45
C LYS A 180 13.63 -5.50 9.58
N PRO A 181 14.80 -4.86 9.35
CA PRO A 181 15.73 -4.56 10.44
C PRO A 181 15.20 -3.55 11.46
N MET A 182 14.19 -2.75 11.11
CA MET A 182 13.61 -1.75 12.01
C MET A 182 12.64 -2.35 13.02
N GLU A 183 12.08 -3.53 12.73
CA GLU A 183 11.14 -4.26 13.60
C GLU A 183 11.78 -4.66 14.93
N ALA A 184 13.09 -4.93 14.94
CA ALA A 184 13.79 -5.40 16.12
C ALA A 184 13.91 -4.34 17.24
N ASP A 185 13.77 -3.05 16.90
CA ASP A 185 13.82 -1.95 17.87
C ASP A 185 12.41 -1.36 18.02
N SER A 186 11.79 -1.63 19.16
CA SER A 186 10.42 -1.21 19.50
C SER A 186 10.23 0.31 19.58
N ARG A 187 11.32 1.10 19.54
CA ARG A 187 11.27 2.55 19.47
C ARG A 187 10.96 3.07 18.07
N ASN A 188 11.11 2.24 17.03
CA ASN A 188 10.81 2.64 15.65
C ASN A 188 9.31 2.64 15.40
N MET A 189 8.80 3.79 14.95
CA MET A 189 7.48 3.87 14.33
C MET A 189 7.62 3.47 12.86
N ASN A 190 6.94 2.42 12.43
CA ASN A 190 6.97 1.92 11.04
C ASN A 190 5.61 1.38 10.56
N THR A 191 4.54 1.60 11.32
CA THR A 191 3.22 1.01 11.01
C THR A 191 2.67 1.53 9.69
N VAL A 192 2.87 2.82 9.40
CA VAL A 192 2.33 3.42 8.16
C VAL A 192 3.18 3.01 6.96
N SER A 193 4.50 2.94 7.11
CA SER A 193 5.39 2.42 6.06
C SER A 193 5.09 0.96 5.72
N TRP A 194 4.85 0.11 6.73
CA TRP A 194 4.40 -1.26 6.51
C TRP A 194 3.07 -1.31 5.78
N PHE A 195 2.09 -0.49 6.19
CA PHE A 195 0.80 -0.44 5.53
C PHE A 195 0.92 -0.06 4.05
N VAL A 196 1.70 0.97 3.70
CA VAL A 196 1.92 1.36 2.29
C VAL A 196 2.69 0.29 1.52
N ALA A 197 3.66 -0.39 2.14
CA ALA A 197 4.35 -1.53 1.53
C ALA A 197 3.35 -2.67 1.21
N CYS A 198 2.42 -2.97 2.11
CA CYS A 198 1.36 -3.96 1.87
C CYS A 198 0.43 -3.52 0.72
N VAL A 199 0.11 -2.23 0.61
CA VAL A 199 -0.76 -1.73 -0.47
C VAL A 199 -0.04 -1.64 -1.82
N THR A 200 1.29 -1.65 -1.86
CA THR A 200 2.08 -1.49 -3.10
C THR A 200 1.72 -2.54 -4.19
N PRO A 201 1.67 -3.86 -3.91
CA PRO A 201 1.22 -4.85 -4.89
C PRO A 201 -0.22 -4.62 -5.39
N PHE A 202 -1.13 -4.21 -4.51
CA PHE A 202 -2.52 -3.91 -4.86
C PHE A 202 -2.65 -2.68 -5.76
N ALA A 203 -1.81 -1.68 -5.54
CA ALA A 203 -1.78 -0.50 -6.39
C ALA A 203 -1.45 -0.87 -7.85
N LEU A 204 -0.55 -1.83 -8.09
CA LEU A 204 -0.33 -2.32 -9.45
C LEU A 204 -1.58 -2.97 -10.02
N LEU A 205 -2.29 -3.80 -9.25
CA LEU A 205 -3.52 -4.45 -9.70
C LEU A 205 -4.59 -3.42 -10.09
N LEU A 206 -4.67 -2.28 -9.41
CA LEU A 206 -5.55 -1.18 -9.81
C LEU A 206 -5.05 -0.47 -11.06
N VAL A 207 -3.75 -0.19 -11.16
CA VAL A 207 -3.14 0.49 -12.31
C VAL A 207 -3.27 -0.34 -13.60
N GLY A 208 -3.12 -1.66 -13.47
CA GLY A 208 -3.24 -2.63 -14.54
C GLY A 208 -4.68 -2.85 -15.01
N LEU A 209 -5.69 -2.57 -14.18
CA LEU A 209 -7.10 -2.93 -14.42
C LEU A 209 -7.56 -2.61 -15.85
N GLY A 210 -7.48 -1.35 -16.28
CA GLY A 210 -7.90 -0.96 -17.63
C GLY A 210 -7.01 -1.56 -18.74
N PRO A 211 -5.70 -1.27 -18.76
CA PRO A 211 -4.81 -1.76 -19.81
C PRO A 211 -4.75 -3.28 -19.96
N TRP A 212 -4.75 -4.03 -18.85
CA TRP A 212 -4.65 -5.49 -18.87
C TRP A 212 -5.95 -6.13 -19.33
N VAL A 213 -7.11 -5.69 -18.79
CA VAL A 213 -8.42 -6.22 -19.20
C VAL A 213 -8.73 -5.86 -20.64
N ASN A 214 -8.33 -4.67 -21.11
CA ASN A 214 -8.47 -4.30 -22.52
C ASN A 214 -7.57 -5.14 -23.44
N TRP A 215 -6.37 -5.52 -22.99
CA TRP A 215 -5.49 -6.41 -23.74
C TRP A 215 -6.10 -7.81 -23.89
N SER A 216 -6.71 -8.32 -22.82
CA SER A 216 -7.37 -9.62 -22.81
C SER A 216 -8.82 -9.57 -23.29
N GLU A 217 -9.22 -8.55 -24.06
CA GLU A 217 -10.58 -8.44 -24.66
C GLU A 217 -11.74 -8.54 -23.65
N GLY A 218 -11.56 -7.99 -22.45
CA GLY A 218 -12.57 -8.03 -21.39
C GLY A 218 -12.46 -9.23 -20.46
N TYR A 219 -11.57 -10.20 -20.74
CA TYR A 219 -11.40 -11.40 -19.93
C TYR A 219 -10.42 -11.22 -18.77
N VAL A 220 -10.67 -11.87 -17.63
CA VAL A 220 -9.61 -12.11 -16.64
C VAL A 220 -8.81 -13.33 -17.12
N SER A 221 -7.77 -13.07 -17.89
CA SER A 221 -6.91 -14.12 -18.47
C SER A 221 -6.04 -14.80 -17.42
N TYR A 222 -5.36 -15.88 -17.81
CA TYR A 222 -4.44 -16.61 -16.93
C TYR A 222 -3.30 -15.72 -16.40
N GLU A 223 -2.76 -14.84 -17.25
CA GLU A 223 -1.72 -13.87 -16.92
C GLU A 223 -2.17 -12.92 -15.80
N ILE A 224 -3.39 -12.37 -15.96
CA ILE A 224 -4.01 -11.47 -14.99
C ILE A 224 -4.30 -12.24 -13.69
N GLY A 225 -4.84 -13.45 -13.80
CA GLY A 225 -5.16 -14.30 -12.65
C GLY A 225 -3.94 -14.67 -11.81
N ILE A 226 -2.83 -15.07 -12.45
CA ILE A 226 -1.57 -15.30 -11.74
C ILE A 226 -1.11 -14.03 -11.04
N ALA A 227 -1.09 -12.89 -11.75
CA ALA A 227 -0.65 -11.62 -11.17
C ALA A 227 -1.51 -11.22 -9.96
N MET A 228 -2.83 -11.37 -10.04
CA MET A 228 -3.76 -11.09 -8.95
C MET A 228 -3.49 -11.94 -7.72
N VAL A 229 -3.41 -13.27 -7.88
CA VAL A 229 -3.19 -14.19 -6.76
C VAL A 229 -1.80 -13.99 -6.16
N SER A 230 -0.76 -13.89 -7.00
CA SER A 230 0.62 -13.77 -6.54
C SER A 230 0.88 -12.44 -5.83
N LEU A 231 0.45 -11.31 -6.39
CA LEU A 231 0.62 -10.00 -5.77
C LEU A 231 -0.21 -9.85 -4.50
N SER A 232 -1.41 -10.45 -4.45
CA SER A 232 -2.21 -10.47 -3.22
C SER A 232 -1.56 -11.32 -2.14
N ALA A 233 -1.00 -12.47 -2.49
CA ALA A 233 -0.25 -13.30 -1.55
C ALA A 233 0.99 -12.57 -1.01
N ILE A 234 1.77 -11.92 -1.87
CA ILE A 234 2.93 -11.10 -1.47
C ILE A 234 2.51 -9.99 -0.52
N SER A 235 1.43 -9.28 -0.84
CA SER A 235 0.88 -8.22 0.01
C SER A 235 0.49 -8.74 1.41
N MET A 236 -0.22 -9.87 1.47
CA MET A 236 -0.60 -10.48 2.75
C MET A 236 0.61 -11.01 3.53
N LEU A 237 1.64 -11.55 2.85
CA LEU A 237 2.89 -11.94 3.48
C LEU A 237 3.60 -10.74 4.11
N LEU A 238 3.67 -9.60 3.42
CA LEU A 238 4.18 -8.35 3.99
C LEU A 238 3.37 -7.92 5.22
N ALA A 239 2.05 -8.11 5.20
CA ALA A 239 1.20 -7.73 6.32
C ALA A 239 1.43 -8.64 7.54
N VAL A 240 1.71 -9.93 7.35
CA VAL A 240 2.19 -10.81 8.44
C VAL A 240 3.54 -10.33 8.97
N GLU A 241 4.44 -9.94 8.08
CA GLU A 241 5.76 -9.42 8.45
C GLU A 241 5.70 -8.11 9.24
N SER A 242 4.62 -7.33 9.08
CA SER A 242 4.39 -6.10 9.85
C SER A 242 4.10 -6.33 11.34
N ASN A 243 3.86 -7.59 11.75
CA ASN A 243 3.55 -7.98 13.13
C ASN A 243 2.37 -7.18 13.71
N ASN A 244 1.35 -6.93 12.88
CA ASN A 244 0.19 -6.13 13.23
C ASN A 244 -1.08 -6.75 12.62
N GLY A 245 -1.89 -7.39 13.48
CA GLY A 245 -3.14 -8.04 13.09
C GLY A 245 -4.14 -7.12 12.38
N LEU A 246 -4.14 -5.82 12.70
CA LEU A 246 -5.00 -4.85 12.03
C LEU A 246 -4.52 -4.55 10.60
N VAL A 247 -3.20 -4.40 10.38
CA VAL A 247 -2.64 -4.23 9.03
C VAL A 247 -2.93 -5.46 8.18
N PHE A 248 -2.78 -6.67 8.74
CA PHE A 248 -3.17 -7.90 8.07
C PHE A 248 -4.65 -7.95 7.72
N ALA A 249 -5.54 -7.66 8.68
CA ALA A 249 -6.98 -7.67 8.45
C ALA A 249 -7.39 -6.72 7.32
N ILE A 250 -6.88 -5.47 7.31
CA ILE A 250 -7.17 -4.51 6.23
C ILE A 250 -6.64 -5.04 4.89
N THR A 251 -5.40 -5.52 4.86
CA THR A 251 -4.76 -6.06 3.65
C THR A 251 -5.54 -7.23 3.06
N ALA A 252 -5.96 -8.18 3.90
CA ALA A 252 -6.80 -9.31 3.49
C ALA A 252 -8.12 -8.84 2.89
N ASN A 253 -8.80 -7.87 3.52
CA ASN A 253 -10.04 -7.30 2.98
C ASN A 253 -9.83 -6.66 1.61
N ILE A 254 -8.75 -5.88 1.42
CA ILE A 254 -8.44 -5.26 0.13
C ILE A 254 -8.23 -6.32 -0.96
N ALA A 255 -7.51 -7.41 -0.68
CA ALA A 255 -7.33 -8.51 -1.63
C ALA A 255 -8.68 -9.09 -2.11
N SER A 256 -9.63 -9.27 -1.20
CA SER A 256 -10.99 -9.73 -1.53
C SER A 256 -11.79 -8.70 -2.33
N PHE A 257 -11.63 -7.41 -2.06
CA PHE A 257 -12.29 -6.37 -2.85
C PHE A 257 -11.74 -6.28 -4.27
N LEU A 258 -10.45 -6.54 -4.48
CA LEU A 258 -9.86 -6.52 -5.81
C LEU A 258 -10.46 -7.58 -6.73
N THR A 259 -10.77 -8.78 -6.22
CA THR A 259 -11.45 -9.80 -7.05
C THR A 259 -12.85 -9.33 -7.48
N LEU A 260 -13.56 -8.59 -6.63
CA LEU A 260 -14.86 -7.99 -6.98
C LEU A 260 -14.71 -6.87 -8.02
N ILE A 261 -13.70 -6.01 -7.87
CA ILE A 261 -13.43 -4.92 -8.82
C ILE A 261 -13.12 -5.49 -10.21
N TYR A 262 -12.28 -6.52 -10.29
CA TYR A 262 -11.98 -7.18 -11.56
C TYR A 262 -13.20 -7.88 -12.16
N GLU A 263 -14.10 -8.44 -11.35
CA GLU A 263 -15.37 -9.00 -11.85
C GLU A 263 -16.29 -7.92 -12.43
N ILE A 264 -16.38 -6.74 -11.79
CA ILE A 264 -17.23 -5.64 -12.28
C ILE A 264 -16.74 -5.13 -13.65
N VAL A 265 -15.43 -5.14 -13.87
CA VAL A 265 -14.81 -4.70 -15.14
C VAL A 265 -14.71 -5.85 -16.15
N HIS A 266 -15.02 -7.08 -15.75
CA HIS A 266 -15.04 -8.23 -16.63
C HIS A 266 -16.27 -8.16 -17.55
N ASP A 267 -16.05 -7.84 -18.83
CA ASP A 267 -17.09 -7.68 -19.85
C ASP A 267 -16.80 -8.55 -21.07
N ALA A 268 -16.80 -9.87 -20.85
CA ALA A 268 -16.53 -10.85 -21.90
C ALA A 268 -17.67 -10.88 -22.96
N PRO A 269 -17.38 -10.76 -24.27
CA PRO A 269 -18.38 -10.69 -25.35
C PRO A 269 -19.32 -11.91 -25.51
N SER A 270 -19.03 -13.01 -24.82
CA SER A 270 -19.87 -14.21 -24.79
C SER A 270 -20.25 -14.50 -23.35
N GLY A 271 -21.55 -14.58 -23.03
CA GLY A 271 -22.10 -14.80 -21.67
C GLY A 271 -21.70 -16.11 -20.95
N ALA A 272 -20.58 -16.74 -21.35
CA ALA A 272 -19.97 -17.93 -20.79
C ALA A 272 -18.87 -17.65 -19.74
N ALA A 273 -18.53 -16.39 -19.44
CA ALA A 273 -17.38 -16.06 -18.58
C ALA A 273 -17.71 -15.42 -17.22
N ALA A 274 -19.00 -15.24 -16.88
CA ALA A 274 -19.40 -14.72 -15.57
C ALA A 274 -18.77 -15.56 -14.43
N GLY A 275 -18.08 -14.89 -13.52
CA GLY A 275 -17.37 -15.50 -12.40
C GLY A 275 -15.88 -15.78 -12.62
N GLY A 276 -15.29 -15.34 -13.74
CA GLY A 276 -13.86 -15.52 -14.00
C GLY A 276 -12.96 -14.93 -12.91
N ALA A 277 -13.20 -13.68 -12.51
CA ALA A 277 -12.44 -13.03 -11.44
C ALA A 277 -12.87 -13.54 -10.05
N LEU A 278 -14.17 -13.78 -9.85
CA LEU A 278 -14.71 -14.34 -8.61
C LEU A 278 -14.13 -15.72 -8.28
N SER A 279 -13.84 -16.55 -9.29
CA SER A 279 -13.22 -17.86 -9.08
C SER A 279 -11.85 -17.76 -8.39
N LEU A 280 -11.13 -16.65 -8.60
CA LEU A 280 -9.84 -16.40 -7.97
C LEU A 280 -9.95 -16.13 -6.46
N MET A 281 -11.13 -15.71 -5.99
CA MET A 281 -11.39 -15.46 -4.58
C MET A 281 -11.14 -16.70 -3.73
N VAL A 282 -11.35 -17.91 -4.25
CA VAL A 282 -11.06 -19.16 -3.56
C VAL A 282 -9.58 -19.25 -3.18
N PHE A 283 -8.68 -18.93 -4.12
CA PHE A 283 -7.24 -18.92 -3.83
C PHE A 283 -6.86 -17.85 -2.82
N ILE A 284 -7.46 -16.65 -2.94
CA ILE A 284 -7.23 -15.55 -2.00
C ILE A 284 -7.66 -15.94 -0.58
N VAL A 285 -8.84 -16.55 -0.42
CA VAL A 285 -9.36 -17.01 0.88
C VAL A 285 -8.49 -18.12 1.47
N ILE A 286 -7.98 -19.04 0.65
CA ILE A 286 -7.03 -20.07 1.12
C ILE A 286 -5.77 -19.41 1.67
N VAL A 287 -5.18 -18.45 0.94
CA VAL A 287 -3.99 -17.73 1.40
C VAL A 287 -4.29 -16.95 2.68
N GLN A 288 -5.44 -16.27 2.76
CA GLN A 288 -5.88 -15.57 3.97
C GLN A 288 -5.95 -16.52 5.17
N GLY A 289 -6.59 -17.67 5.02
CA GLY A 289 -6.73 -18.66 6.10
C GLY A 289 -5.38 -19.23 6.56
N LEU A 290 -4.47 -19.51 5.63
CA LEU A 290 -3.13 -20.00 5.95
C LEU A 290 -2.30 -18.96 6.70
N LEU A 291 -2.37 -17.70 6.31
CA LEU A 291 -1.59 -16.62 6.91
C LEU A 291 -2.18 -16.08 8.21
N ALA A 292 -3.52 -16.13 8.37
CA ALA A 292 -4.21 -15.69 9.58
C ALA A 292 -3.85 -16.55 10.80
N ALA A 293 -3.37 -17.77 10.61
CA ALA A 293 -2.90 -18.65 11.68
C ALA A 293 -1.49 -18.29 12.21
N SER A 294 -0.86 -17.24 11.68
CA SER A 294 0.49 -16.83 12.08
C SER A 294 0.51 -16.27 13.51
N PRO A 295 1.40 -16.75 14.41
CA PRO A 295 1.58 -16.20 15.76
C PRO A 295 2.00 -14.73 15.82
N ARG A 296 2.40 -14.17 14.67
CA ARG A 296 2.81 -12.75 14.55
C ARG A 296 1.62 -11.79 14.52
N LEU A 297 0.40 -12.32 14.45
CA LEU A 297 -0.85 -11.54 14.37
C LEU A 297 -1.62 -11.53 15.69
N ASP A 298 -1.11 -12.20 16.73
CA ASP A 298 -1.70 -12.29 18.08
C ASP A 298 -1.58 -10.98 18.89
#